data_AF-A0A7V8V2G5-F1
#
_entry.id   AF-A0A7V8V2G5-F1
#
_cell.length_a   1.000
_cell.length_b   1.000
_cell.length_c   1.000
_cell.angle_alpha   90.00
_cell.angle_beta   90.00
_cell.angle_gamma   90.00
#
_symmetry.space_group_name_H-M   'P 1'
#
loop_
_entity.id
_entity.type
_entity.pdbx_description
1 polymer ?
#
loop_
_entity_poly.entity_id
_entity_poly.type
_entity_poly.pdbx_seq_one_letter_code
_entity_poly.pdbx_strand_id
1 'polypeptide(L)'
;MPRKRELTWVPQRSCWSKWYRGKRYYFATGGVCKGKTDTDGYQQALDEWKGVKASLAQDQQTDSVIAGPDRLIGVNMASDYKSLRVAPGIRASSGKKESDLSELLDAYLEMRKREAESGQVSVKTYSEHRQKLEDFRGFCNFKNVELVDELDEAYLDVYRAYQLELINMKKADGGISAVTAKKRLGTLKRFIEWAYERKHLDRLPRTIRTYAKIRLPDPAPLFYTPEEVKAIWNKTTQRTHLYIALGLNCGYTQKDIATLTHEMIDWETGIVRRKRHKTLGRGKSAALQVHKLWPITLELLKEETQSKTGLVLVGENGKPLYTESIKEDGNLSGTDVIRLAFNRAKKQAKIEDSRGFKHFRKSAANEIEKRFQNAPHLSSLFLAHSEVSVKKHYVESHYDLLFEALDYLDGLYDLAAEPSEETEEDKESSEV
;
A
#
# COMPACT_ATOMS: atom_id res chain seq x y z
N MET A 1 -8.70 42.69 45.31
CA MET A 1 -8.23 42.08 44.05
C MET A 1 -9.42 41.85 43.13
N PRO A 2 -9.38 42.25 41.85
CA PRO A 2 -10.50 42.02 40.93
C PRO A 2 -10.71 40.52 40.73
N ARG A 3 -11.96 40.06 40.88
CA ARG A 3 -12.33 38.65 40.65
C ARG A 3 -12.02 38.28 39.20
N LYS A 4 -11.35 37.14 38.99
CA LYS A 4 -11.02 36.62 37.66
C LYS A 4 -12.34 36.32 36.92
N ARG A 5 -12.58 37.00 35.80
CA ARG A 5 -13.76 36.76 34.96
C ARG A 5 -13.67 35.38 34.30
N GLU A 6 -14.80 34.68 34.20
CA GLU A 6 -14.89 33.33 33.63
C GLU A 6 -14.81 33.31 32.09
N LEU A 7 -15.28 34.40 31.46
CA LEU A 7 -15.30 34.60 30.01
C LEU A 7 -14.18 35.55 29.58
N THR A 8 -13.70 35.39 28.35
CA THR A 8 -12.67 36.23 27.75
C THR A 8 -13.28 37.17 26.71
N TRP A 9 -13.09 38.47 26.89
CA TRP A 9 -13.55 39.51 25.96
C TRP A 9 -12.83 39.43 24.61
N VAL A 10 -13.57 39.57 23.51
CA VAL A 10 -13.04 39.57 22.14
C VAL A 10 -13.34 40.93 21.50
N PRO A 11 -12.37 41.88 21.50
CA PRO A 11 -12.60 43.25 21.05
C PRO A 11 -13.10 43.36 19.61
N GLN A 12 -12.60 42.52 18.68
CA GLN A 12 -12.95 42.62 17.25
C GLN A 12 -14.44 42.33 16.96
N ARG A 13 -15.13 41.66 17.89
CA ARG A 13 -16.54 41.25 17.72
C ARG A 13 -17.47 41.88 18.75
N SER A 14 -16.93 42.71 19.64
CA SER A 14 -17.65 43.28 20.78
C SER A 14 -18.48 42.24 21.54
N CYS A 15 -17.87 41.08 21.86
CA CYS A 15 -18.56 39.96 22.49
C CYS A 15 -17.65 39.20 23.48
N TRP A 16 -18.25 38.33 24.28
CA TRP A 16 -17.53 37.44 25.22
C TRP A 16 -17.32 36.06 24.61
N SER A 17 -16.28 35.34 25.04
CA SER A 17 -16.00 33.98 24.56
C SER A 17 -15.53 33.01 25.65
N LYS A 18 -15.75 31.71 25.41
CA LYS A 18 -15.24 30.61 26.25
C LYS A 18 -14.70 29.48 25.38
N TRP A 19 -13.55 28.93 25.77
CA TRP A 19 -13.05 27.67 25.22
C TRP A 19 -13.59 26.51 26.06
N TYR A 20 -14.28 25.55 25.45
CA TYR A 20 -14.83 24.40 26.13
C TYR A 20 -14.89 23.19 25.20
N ARG A 21 -14.36 22.04 25.62
CA ARG A 21 -14.33 20.78 24.87
C ARG A 21 -13.82 20.93 23.42
N GLY A 22 -12.70 21.63 23.26
CA GLY A 22 -12.04 21.78 21.95
C GLY A 22 -12.70 22.78 20.99
N LYS A 23 -13.81 23.42 21.37
CA LYS A 23 -14.50 24.44 20.56
C LYS A 23 -14.58 25.78 21.30
N ARG A 24 -14.58 26.87 20.54
CA ARG A 24 -14.78 28.23 21.05
C ARG A 24 -16.23 28.66 20.86
N TYR A 25 -16.84 29.16 21.93
CA TYR A 25 -18.20 29.70 21.93
C TYR A 25 -18.14 31.21 22.15
N TYR A 26 -19.06 31.94 21.51
CA TYR A 26 -19.19 33.40 21.58
C TYR A 26 -20.58 33.76 22.11
N PHE A 27 -20.68 34.76 22.97
CA PHE A 27 -21.89 35.14 23.71
C PHE A 27 -22.12 36.65 23.66
N ALA A 28 -23.39 37.06 23.78
CA ALA A 28 -23.82 38.45 23.68
C ALA A 28 -23.37 39.14 22.37
N THR A 29 -23.52 38.43 21.25
CA THR A 29 -23.24 38.95 19.90
C THR A 29 -24.33 39.92 19.43
N GLY A 30 -24.01 40.86 18.53
CA GLY A 30 -24.99 41.79 17.97
C GLY A 30 -25.04 43.16 18.64
N GLY A 31 -23.94 43.60 19.27
CA GLY A 31 -23.81 44.95 19.82
C GLY A 31 -24.42 45.14 21.21
N VAL A 32 -24.86 44.07 21.85
CA VAL A 32 -25.43 44.09 23.20
C VAL A 32 -24.39 44.48 24.25
N CYS A 33 -23.11 44.11 24.04
CA CYS A 33 -22.02 44.53 24.91
C CYS A 33 -21.34 45.81 24.41
N LYS A 34 -21.26 46.84 25.27
CA LYS A 34 -20.61 48.12 24.95
C LYS A 34 -19.10 48.12 25.20
N GLY A 35 -18.56 47.10 25.86
CA GLY A 35 -17.12 46.97 26.07
C GLY A 35 -16.74 45.97 27.17
N LYS A 36 -15.44 45.79 27.39
CA LYS A 36 -14.91 44.88 28.43
C LYS A 36 -15.36 45.27 29.85
N THR A 37 -15.67 46.54 30.10
CA THR A 37 -16.11 47.02 31.41
C THR A 37 -17.62 46.90 31.64
N ASP A 38 -18.39 46.58 30.59
CA ASP A 38 -19.84 46.42 30.64
C ASP A 38 -20.22 45.21 31.52
N THR A 39 -20.76 45.51 32.71
CA THR A 39 -21.14 44.49 33.71
C THR A 39 -22.39 43.75 33.28
N ASP A 40 -23.33 44.44 32.66
CA ASP A 40 -24.63 43.90 32.27
C ASP A 40 -24.45 42.99 31.06
N GLY A 41 -23.67 43.43 30.07
CA GLY A 41 -23.29 42.59 28.92
C GLY A 41 -22.47 41.37 29.33
N TYR A 42 -21.61 41.48 30.35
CA TYR A 42 -20.89 40.32 30.90
C TYR A 42 -21.83 39.33 31.60
N GLN A 43 -22.80 39.82 32.37
CA GLN A 43 -23.75 38.98 33.10
C GLN A 43 -24.65 38.21 32.14
N GLN A 44 -25.17 38.88 31.10
CA GLN A 44 -25.94 38.23 30.04
C GLN A 44 -25.14 37.12 29.33
N ALA A 45 -23.89 37.42 28.95
CA ALA A 45 -23.01 36.43 28.33
C ALA A 45 -22.73 35.22 29.25
N LEU A 46 -22.67 35.43 30.56
CA LEU A 46 -22.46 34.36 31.54
C LEU A 46 -23.69 33.45 31.63
N ASP A 47 -24.89 34.01 31.54
CA ASP A 47 -26.12 33.24 31.61
C ASP A 47 -26.39 32.48 30.30
N GLU A 48 -26.09 33.06 29.14
CA GLU A 48 -26.03 32.33 27.87
C GLU A 48 -25.04 31.15 27.93
N TRP A 49 -23.85 31.38 28.52
CA TRP A 49 -22.85 30.33 28.68
C TRP A 49 -23.35 29.19 29.58
N LYS A 50 -24.03 29.49 30.69
CA LYS A 50 -24.62 28.45 31.55
C LYS A 50 -25.67 27.62 30.81
N GLY A 51 -26.50 28.25 29.98
CA GLY A 51 -27.48 27.55 29.13
C GLY A 51 -26.82 26.61 28.11
N VAL A 52 -25.78 27.08 27.43
CA VAL A 52 -24.99 26.23 26.50
C VAL A 52 -24.29 25.10 27.25
N LYS A 53 -23.76 25.35 28.44
CA LYS A 53 -23.11 24.32 29.24
C LYS A 53 -24.11 23.25 29.72
N ALA A 54 -25.34 23.65 30.07
CA ALA A 54 -26.40 22.75 30.50
C ALA A 54 -26.92 21.86 29.34
N SER A 55 -27.15 22.43 28.16
CA SER A 55 -27.52 21.65 26.96
C SER A 55 -26.43 20.65 26.57
N LEU A 56 -25.16 21.07 26.55
CA LEU A 56 -24.03 20.17 26.28
C LEU A 56 -23.82 19.07 27.35
N ALA A 57 -24.39 19.23 28.54
CA ALA A 57 -24.42 18.20 29.57
C ALA A 57 -25.59 17.22 29.36
N GLN A 58 -26.74 17.71 28.88
CA GLN A 58 -27.89 16.87 28.52
C GLN A 58 -27.62 16.04 27.25
N ASP A 59 -26.95 16.60 26.24
CA ASP A 59 -26.55 15.88 25.02
C ASP A 59 -25.64 14.69 25.37
N GLN A 60 -24.71 14.85 26.33
CA GLN A 60 -23.91 13.73 26.83
C GLN A 60 -24.71 12.66 27.57
N GLN A 61 -25.85 13.04 28.15
CA GLN A 61 -26.71 12.12 28.86
C GLN A 61 -27.69 11.40 27.91
N THR A 62 -27.99 11.99 26.75
CA THR A 62 -28.77 11.34 25.68
C THR A 62 -27.91 10.46 24.79
N ASP A 63 -26.66 10.85 24.53
CA ASP A 63 -25.64 9.99 23.90
C ASP A 63 -25.24 8.79 24.77
N SER A 64 -25.58 8.79 26.07
CA SER A 64 -25.39 7.61 26.93
C SER A 64 -26.61 6.69 27.02
N VAL A 65 -27.78 7.11 26.49
CA VAL A 65 -29.04 6.33 26.52
C VAL A 65 -29.44 5.81 25.12
N ILE A 66 -29.09 6.53 24.06
CA ILE A 66 -29.03 5.98 22.70
C ILE A 66 -27.62 5.41 22.56
N ALA A 67 -27.48 4.09 22.43
CA ALA A 67 -26.19 3.40 22.45
C ALA A 67 -25.13 4.05 21.54
N GLY A 68 -24.34 4.95 22.12
CA GLY A 68 -23.11 5.46 21.52
C GLY A 68 -22.09 4.32 21.35
N PRO A 69 -21.13 4.48 20.41
CA PRO A 69 -20.17 3.44 20.04
C PRO A 69 -19.23 2.98 21.18
N ASP A 70 -19.27 3.63 22.35
CA ASP A 70 -18.41 3.32 23.50
C ASP A 70 -18.69 1.96 24.18
N ARG A 71 -19.83 1.30 23.93
CA ARG A 71 -20.06 -0.07 24.42
C ARG A 71 -19.43 -1.17 23.57
N LEU A 72 -18.78 -0.83 22.44
CA LEU A 72 -18.05 -1.80 21.61
C LEU A 72 -16.55 -1.89 21.95
N ILE A 73 -16.05 -1.06 22.86
CA ILE A 73 -14.60 -0.95 23.14
C ILE A 73 -14.14 -1.95 24.22
N GLY A 74 -15.06 -2.67 24.89
CA GLY A 74 -14.74 -3.71 25.86
C GLY A 74 -14.54 -5.12 25.26
N VAL A 75 -14.86 -5.31 23.98
CA VAL A 75 -14.71 -6.59 23.29
C VAL A 75 -13.52 -6.46 22.34
N ASN A 76 -12.70 -7.50 22.23
CA ASN A 76 -11.57 -7.56 21.31
C ASN A 76 -12.09 -7.58 19.86
N MET A 77 -12.57 -6.42 19.38
CA MET A 77 -13.29 -6.26 18.12
C MET A 77 -12.49 -6.80 16.94
N ALA A 78 -11.16 -6.72 16.99
CA ALA A 78 -10.31 -7.23 15.93
C ALA A 78 -10.13 -8.75 15.93
N SER A 79 -10.34 -9.44 17.07
CA SER A 79 -10.38 -10.91 17.11
C SER A 79 -11.75 -11.43 16.68
N ASP A 80 -12.83 -10.74 17.05
CA ASP A 80 -14.19 -11.27 16.88
C ASP A 80 -14.71 -11.19 15.44
N TYR A 81 -14.45 -10.13 14.66
CA TYR A 81 -14.93 -10.15 13.27
C TYR A 81 -14.14 -11.12 12.37
N LYS A 82 -12.87 -11.41 12.70
CA LYS A 82 -12.09 -12.42 11.97
C LYS A 82 -12.56 -13.84 12.27
N SER A 83 -13.07 -14.10 13.49
CA SER A 83 -13.69 -15.36 13.87
C SER A 83 -15.15 -15.49 13.37
N LEU A 84 -15.84 -14.38 13.11
CA LEU A 84 -17.19 -14.33 12.53
C LEU A 84 -17.24 -14.55 11.00
N ARG A 85 -16.26 -15.23 10.39
CA ARG A 85 -16.41 -15.80 9.04
C ARG A 85 -17.39 -16.98 9.10
N VAL A 86 -18.67 -16.68 9.27
CA VAL A 86 -19.73 -17.69 9.34
C VAL A 86 -20.03 -18.17 7.92
N ALA A 87 -20.21 -19.48 7.76
CA ALA A 87 -20.67 -20.11 6.53
C ALA A 87 -22.07 -19.56 6.13
N PRO A 88 -22.39 -19.45 4.83
CA PRO A 88 -23.64 -18.84 4.39
C PRO A 88 -24.85 -19.63 4.91
N GLY A 89 -25.67 -18.99 5.74
CA GLY A 89 -26.96 -19.51 6.20
C GLY A 89 -28.09 -19.14 5.24
N ILE A 90 -29.00 -20.08 4.98
CA ILE A 90 -30.13 -19.96 4.06
C ILE A 90 -31.14 -18.92 4.59
N ARG A 91 -31.65 -18.02 3.73
CA ARG A 91 -32.67 -17.02 4.07
C ARG A 91 -33.87 -17.02 3.13
N ALA A 92 -35.03 -16.64 3.68
CA ALA A 92 -36.32 -16.57 3.01
C ALA A 92 -36.60 -15.16 2.46
N SER A 93 -37.18 -15.07 1.26
CA SER A 93 -37.41 -13.82 0.52
C SER A 93 -38.78 -13.19 0.78
N SER A 94 -38.84 -11.87 0.95
CA SER A 94 -40.10 -11.11 0.86
C SER A 94 -39.95 -9.77 0.12
N GLY A 95 -40.68 -9.62 -1.00
CA GLY A 95 -41.64 -8.51 -1.12
C GLY A 95 -41.22 -7.10 -1.60
N LYS A 96 -40.00 -6.86 -2.07
CA LYS A 96 -39.60 -5.77 -3.00
C LYS A 96 -38.19 -6.13 -3.45
N LYS A 97 -37.80 -5.96 -4.72
CA LYS A 97 -36.41 -6.27 -5.15
C LYS A 97 -35.47 -5.16 -4.65
N GLU A 98 -35.44 -4.94 -3.34
CA GLU A 98 -34.31 -4.31 -2.68
C GLU A 98 -33.10 -5.19 -2.98
N SER A 99 -32.05 -4.60 -3.53
CA SER A 99 -30.91 -5.38 -3.97
C SER A 99 -30.13 -5.81 -2.72
N ASP A 100 -30.11 -7.12 -2.46
CA ASP A 100 -29.32 -7.71 -1.39
C ASP A 100 -27.85 -7.33 -1.56
N LEU A 101 -27.26 -6.75 -0.51
CA LEU A 101 -25.89 -6.25 -0.53
C LEU A 101 -24.88 -7.37 -0.76
N SER A 102 -25.13 -8.55 -0.20
CA SER A 102 -24.27 -9.73 -0.34
C SER A 102 -24.25 -10.20 -1.80
N GLU A 103 -25.42 -10.35 -2.41
CA GLU A 103 -25.57 -10.70 -3.82
C GLU A 103 -24.89 -9.67 -4.75
N LEU A 104 -25.00 -8.37 -4.45
CA LEU A 104 -24.34 -7.33 -5.24
C LEU A 104 -22.82 -7.34 -5.09
N LEU A 105 -22.30 -7.59 -3.89
CA LEU A 105 -20.86 -7.75 -3.67
C LEU A 105 -20.33 -8.94 -4.47
N ASP A 106 -21.06 -10.05 -4.49
CA ASP A 106 -20.72 -11.24 -5.27
C ASP A 106 -20.77 -10.96 -6.78
N ALA A 107 -21.81 -10.29 -7.26
CA ALA A 107 -21.92 -9.88 -8.66
C ALA A 107 -20.78 -8.94 -9.10
N TYR A 108 -20.40 -7.99 -8.25
CA TYR A 108 -19.25 -7.12 -8.50
C TYR A 108 -17.95 -7.93 -8.54
N LEU A 109 -17.70 -8.79 -7.55
CA LEU A 109 -16.48 -9.60 -7.48
C LEU A 109 -16.37 -10.58 -8.65
N GLU A 110 -17.48 -11.17 -9.10
CA GLU A 110 -17.51 -12.04 -10.28
C GLU A 110 -17.18 -11.25 -11.55
N MET A 111 -17.72 -10.04 -11.73
CA MET A 111 -17.30 -9.16 -12.82
C MET A 111 -15.79 -8.86 -12.76
N ARG A 112 -15.26 -8.52 -11.59
CA ARG A 112 -13.83 -8.24 -11.40
C ARG A 112 -12.95 -9.47 -11.63
N LYS A 113 -13.48 -10.68 -11.39
CA LYS A 113 -12.82 -11.96 -11.69
C LYS A 113 -12.71 -12.15 -13.21
N ARG A 114 -13.79 -11.95 -13.95
CA ARG A 114 -13.79 -12.02 -15.43
C ARG A 114 -12.82 -11.04 -16.07
N GLU A 115 -12.78 -9.80 -15.57
CA GLU A 115 -11.78 -8.82 -16.01
C GLU A 115 -10.34 -9.27 -15.74
N ALA A 116 -10.11 -10.03 -14.67
CA ALA A 116 -8.78 -10.54 -14.33
C ALA A 116 -8.38 -11.71 -15.24
N GLU A 117 -9.33 -12.62 -15.50
CA GLU A 117 -9.16 -13.74 -16.44
C GLU A 117 -8.94 -13.24 -17.87
N SER A 118 -9.59 -12.15 -18.27
CA SER A 118 -9.39 -11.50 -19.57
C SER A 118 -8.16 -10.58 -19.62
N GLY A 119 -7.37 -10.48 -18.54
CA GLY A 119 -6.17 -9.64 -18.46
C GLY A 119 -6.41 -8.13 -18.44
N GLN A 120 -7.66 -7.67 -18.30
CA GLN A 120 -7.98 -6.24 -18.17
C GLN A 120 -7.50 -5.70 -16.81
N VAL A 121 -7.54 -6.52 -15.77
CA VAL A 121 -6.96 -6.22 -14.46
C VAL A 121 -6.03 -7.34 -14.02
N SER A 122 -5.08 -7.04 -13.13
CA SER A 122 -4.20 -8.11 -12.64
C SER A 122 -4.95 -9.03 -11.67
N VAL A 123 -4.63 -10.32 -11.70
CA VAL A 123 -5.09 -11.34 -10.74
C VAL A 123 -4.91 -10.87 -9.29
N LYS A 124 -3.75 -10.26 -9.00
CA LYS A 124 -3.45 -9.68 -7.68
C LYS A 124 -4.39 -8.52 -7.32
N THR A 125 -4.74 -7.66 -8.28
CA THR A 125 -5.71 -6.57 -8.05
C THR A 125 -7.09 -7.12 -7.70
N TYR A 126 -7.56 -8.15 -8.41
CA TYR A 126 -8.80 -8.84 -8.08
C TYR A 126 -8.77 -9.43 -6.67
N SER A 127 -7.74 -10.21 -6.33
CA SER A 127 -7.57 -10.80 -4.99
C SER A 127 -7.55 -9.73 -3.89
N GLU A 128 -6.85 -8.61 -4.14
CA GLU A 128 -6.84 -7.46 -3.26
C GLU A 128 -8.23 -6.80 -3.12
N HIS A 129 -9.06 -6.76 -4.17
CA HIS A 129 -10.42 -6.24 -4.08
C HIS A 129 -11.30 -7.17 -3.26
N ARG A 130 -11.27 -8.48 -3.56
CA ARG A 130 -12.02 -9.51 -2.84
C ARG A 130 -11.77 -9.46 -1.35
N GLN A 131 -10.51 -9.51 -0.91
CA GLN A 131 -10.18 -9.48 0.52
C GLN A 131 -10.77 -8.24 1.23
N LYS A 132 -10.68 -7.06 0.60
CA LYS A 132 -11.14 -5.80 1.21
C LYS A 132 -12.66 -5.68 1.24
N LEU A 133 -13.34 -6.24 0.24
CA LEU A 133 -14.80 -6.28 0.22
C LEU A 133 -15.34 -7.36 1.15
N GLU A 134 -14.64 -8.47 1.36
CA GLU A 134 -14.97 -9.43 2.43
C GLU A 134 -14.82 -8.81 3.82
N ASP A 135 -13.79 -8.00 4.05
CA ASP A 135 -13.65 -7.23 5.29
C ASP A 135 -14.86 -6.28 5.49
N PHE A 136 -15.33 -5.63 4.42
CA PHE A 136 -16.50 -4.76 4.46
C PHE A 136 -17.82 -5.55 4.65
N ARG A 137 -17.96 -6.71 4.01
CA ARG A 137 -19.09 -7.63 4.19
C ARG A 137 -19.19 -8.04 5.66
N GLY A 138 -18.07 -8.43 6.28
CA GLY A 138 -18.01 -8.75 7.70
C GLY A 138 -18.45 -7.58 8.60
N PHE A 139 -18.08 -6.35 8.25
CA PHE A 139 -18.56 -5.16 8.95
C PHE A 139 -20.07 -4.95 8.80
N CYS A 140 -20.63 -5.13 7.60
CA CYS A 140 -22.07 -5.00 7.36
C CYS A 140 -22.87 -6.06 8.10
N ASN A 141 -22.41 -7.32 8.08
CA ASN A 141 -23.02 -8.41 8.83
C ASN A 141 -23.04 -8.10 10.34
N PHE A 142 -21.94 -7.57 10.88
CA PHE A 142 -21.87 -7.15 12.28
C PHE A 142 -22.84 -6.01 12.63
N LYS A 143 -23.10 -5.11 11.68
CA LYS A 143 -24.07 -4.02 11.82
C LYS A 143 -25.50 -4.39 11.40
N ASN A 144 -25.73 -5.63 11.00
CA ASN A 144 -26.99 -6.14 10.44
C ASN A 144 -27.51 -5.28 9.26
N VAL A 145 -26.59 -4.85 8.39
CA VAL A 145 -26.93 -4.15 7.14
C VAL A 145 -26.97 -5.15 6.00
N GLU A 146 -28.13 -5.26 5.35
CA GLU A 146 -28.44 -6.33 4.40
C GLU A 146 -28.74 -5.79 3.01
N LEU A 147 -29.21 -4.55 2.93
CA LEU A 147 -29.64 -3.92 1.68
C LEU A 147 -28.64 -2.87 1.24
N VAL A 148 -28.45 -2.74 -0.07
CA VAL A 148 -27.54 -1.73 -0.62
C VAL A 148 -28.02 -0.30 -0.36
N ASP A 149 -29.33 -0.08 -0.29
CA ASP A 149 -29.94 1.25 -0.06
C ASP A 149 -29.68 1.77 1.36
N GLU A 150 -29.30 0.91 2.29
CA GLU A 150 -28.86 1.29 3.65
C GLU A 150 -27.44 1.89 3.66
N LEU A 151 -26.70 1.81 2.54
CA LEU A 151 -25.35 2.35 2.40
C LEU A 151 -25.35 3.85 2.09
N ASP A 152 -26.02 4.62 2.94
CA ASP A 152 -26.10 6.08 2.83
C ASP A 152 -24.80 6.79 3.27
N GLU A 153 -24.81 8.12 3.22
CA GLU A 153 -23.66 8.95 3.59
C GLU A 153 -23.26 8.75 5.07
N ALA A 154 -24.23 8.62 5.98
CA ALA A 154 -23.99 8.44 7.40
C ALA A 154 -23.36 7.07 7.68
N TYR A 155 -23.88 6.01 7.07
CA TYR A 155 -23.34 4.66 7.25
C TYR A 155 -21.90 4.53 6.73
N LEU A 156 -21.63 5.09 5.54
CA LEU A 156 -20.28 5.12 5.00
C LEU A 156 -19.31 5.88 5.90
N ASP A 157 -19.76 6.96 6.54
CA ASP A 157 -18.95 7.70 7.52
C ASP A 157 -18.66 6.88 8.78
N VAL A 158 -19.61 6.06 9.25
CA VAL A 158 -19.37 5.10 10.35
C VAL A 158 -18.30 4.08 9.97
N TYR A 159 -18.39 3.44 8.79
CA TYR A 159 -17.35 2.50 8.35
C TYR A 159 -15.99 3.19 8.18
N ARG A 160 -15.98 4.44 7.70
CA ARG A 160 -14.76 5.23 7.57
C ARG A 160 -14.14 5.54 8.92
N ALA A 161 -14.93 5.97 9.91
CA ALA A 161 -14.47 6.22 11.27
C ALA A 161 -13.85 4.94 11.86
N TYR A 162 -14.51 3.80 11.68
CA TYR A 162 -13.98 2.50 12.09
C TYR A 162 -12.63 2.18 11.44
N GLN A 163 -12.45 2.42 10.13
CA GLN A 163 -11.14 2.22 9.50
C GLN A 163 -10.06 3.17 10.04
N LEU A 164 -10.42 4.38 10.50
CA LEU A 164 -9.48 5.32 11.13
C LEU A 164 -9.11 4.88 12.54
N GLU A 165 -10.05 4.33 13.31
CA GLU A 165 -9.76 3.73 14.62
C GLU A 165 -8.79 2.56 14.48
N LEU A 166 -8.98 1.68 13.49
CA LEU A 166 -8.05 0.58 13.20
C LEU A 166 -6.62 1.07 12.89
N ILE A 167 -6.44 2.30 12.37
CA ILE A 167 -5.10 2.87 12.15
C ILE A 167 -4.42 3.21 13.48
N ASN A 168 -5.19 3.62 14.49
CA ASN A 168 -4.67 4.04 15.80
C ASN A 168 -4.40 2.85 16.74
N MET A 169 -4.88 1.66 16.39
CA MET A 169 -4.64 0.43 17.15
C MET A 169 -3.24 -0.15 16.88
N LYS A 170 -2.69 -0.86 17.88
CA LYS A 170 -1.45 -1.63 17.68
C LYS A 170 -1.72 -2.82 16.75
N LYS A 171 -0.71 -3.23 15.99
CA LYS A 171 -0.82 -4.38 15.08
C LYS A 171 -1.15 -5.70 15.79
N ALA A 172 -0.65 -5.89 17.02
CA ALA A 172 -0.96 -7.05 17.85
C ALA A 172 -2.46 -7.15 18.19
N ASP A 173 -3.10 -5.99 18.35
CA ASP A 173 -4.55 -5.85 18.63
C ASP A 173 -5.37 -5.76 17.33
N GLY A 174 -4.78 -6.15 16.20
CA GLY A 174 -5.42 -6.13 14.88
C GLY A 174 -5.49 -4.77 14.18
N GLY A 175 -4.72 -3.79 14.66
CA GLY A 175 -4.53 -2.52 13.97
C GLY A 175 -3.94 -2.68 12.56
N ILE A 176 -4.25 -1.72 11.68
CA ILE A 176 -3.88 -1.72 10.26
C ILE A 176 -3.07 -0.47 9.89
N SER A 177 -2.33 -0.53 8.80
CA SER A 177 -1.65 0.67 8.29
C SER A 177 -2.61 1.63 7.59
N ALA A 178 -2.29 2.93 7.60
CA ALA A 178 -3.02 3.95 6.85
C ALA A 178 -3.13 3.63 5.34
N VAL A 179 -2.11 2.98 4.77
CA VAL A 179 -2.12 2.49 3.38
C VAL A 179 -3.20 1.42 3.18
N THR A 180 -3.36 0.51 4.14
CA THR A 180 -4.36 -0.56 4.09
C THR A 180 -5.77 0.00 4.18
N ALA A 181 -6.02 0.90 5.15
CA ALA A 181 -7.29 1.61 5.27
C ALA A 181 -7.64 2.37 3.99
N LYS A 182 -6.68 3.12 3.42
CA LYS A 182 -6.86 3.86 2.16
C LYS A 182 -7.28 2.94 1.02
N LYS A 183 -6.64 1.77 0.91
CA LYS A 183 -6.98 0.76 -0.09
C LYS A 183 -8.37 0.16 0.14
N ARG A 184 -8.76 -0.15 1.38
CA ARG A 184 -10.09 -0.68 1.72
C ARG A 184 -11.18 0.31 1.31
N LEU A 185 -11.07 1.56 1.79
CA LEU A 185 -12.02 2.63 1.44
C LEU A 185 -12.02 2.94 -0.06
N GLY A 186 -10.86 2.91 -0.72
CA GLY A 186 -10.77 3.08 -2.17
C GLY A 186 -11.39 1.94 -2.97
N THR A 187 -11.40 0.72 -2.43
CA THR A 187 -12.06 -0.44 -3.05
C THR A 187 -13.56 -0.36 -2.86
N LEU A 188 -14.02 -0.06 -1.64
CA LEU A 188 -15.44 0.17 -1.34
C LEU A 188 -16.00 1.30 -2.19
N LYS A 189 -15.28 2.42 -2.30
CA LYS A 189 -15.63 3.53 -3.18
C LYS A 189 -15.96 3.06 -4.61
N ARG A 190 -15.10 2.24 -5.21
CA ARG A 190 -15.30 1.73 -6.57
C ARG A 190 -16.51 0.82 -6.68
N PHE A 191 -16.80 0.04 -5.64
CA PHE A 191 -18.01 -0.79 -5.57
C PHE A 191 -19.27 0.07 -5.53
N ILE A 192 -19.30 1.13 -4.70
CA ILE A 192 -20.44 2.07 -4.62
C ILE A 192 -20.64 2.81 -5.95
N GLU A 193 -19.55 3.29 -6.58
CA GLU A 193 -19.60 3.91 -7.91
C GLU A 193 -20.17 2.94 -8.96
N TRP A 194 -19.73 1.68 -8.95
CA TRP A 194 -20.27 0.63 -9.83
C TRP A 194 -21.75 0.34 -9.58
N ALA A 195 -22.17 0.24 -8.31
CA ALA A 195 -23.56 -0.03 -7.94
C ALA A 195 -24.48 1.09 -8.42
N TYR A 196 -24.04 2.35 -8.28
CA TYR A 196 -24.73 3.52 -8.83
C TYR A 196 -24.81 3.50 -10.36
N GLU A 197 -23.69 3.25 -11.05
CA GLU A 197 -23.67 3.16 -12.53
C GLU A 197 -24.60 2.07 -13.07
N ARG A 198 -24.81 0.99 -12.31
CA ARG A 198 -25.73 -0.11 -12.63
C ARG A 198 -27.16 0.10 -12.14
N LYS A 199 -27.48 1.27 -11.58
CA LYS A 199 -28.81 1.63 -11.03
C LYS A 199 -29.27 0.73 -9.87
N HIS A 200 -28.33 0.17 -9.10
CA HIS A 200 -28.61 -0.47 -7.82
C HIS A 200 -28.69 0.54 -6.67
N LEU A 201 -28.18 1.75 -6.89
CA LEU A 201 -28.31 2.89 -5.98
C LEU A 201 -28.94 4.06 -6.75
N ASP A 202 -29.95 4.68 -6.16
CA ASP A 202 -30.61 5.85 -6.77
C ASP A 202 -29.76 7.11 -6.72
N ARG A 203 -28.90 7.23 -5.71
CA ARG A 203 -28.11 8.43 -5.44
C ARG A 203 -26.71 8.05 -5.00
N LEU A 204 -25.73 8.77 -5.54
CA LEU A 204 -24.34 8.62 -5.14
C LEU A 204 -24.04 9.50 -3.90
N PRO A 205 -23.51 8.95 -2.79
CA PRO A 205 -23.18 9.73 -1.60
C PRO A 205 -22.22 10.89 -1.89
N ARG A 206 -22.45 12.07 -1.30
CA ARG A 206 -21.70 13.29 -1.65
C ARG A 206 -20.23 13.22 -1.26
N THR A 207 -19.92 12.48 -0.19
CA THR A 207 -18.57 12.27 0.34
C THR A 207 -17.74 11.29 -0.49
N ILE A 208 -18.34 10.55 -1.43
CA ILE A 208 -17.66 9.45 -2.14
C ILE A 208 -16.38 9.90 -2.86
N ARG A 209 -16.35 11.15 -3.34
CA ARG A 209 -15.19 11.72 -4.04
C ARG A 209 -13.95 11.77 -3.15
N THR A 210 -14.11 12.13 -1.88
CA THR A 210 -13.03 12.30 -0.89
C THR A 210 -12.93 11.13 0.09
N TYR A 211 -13.83 10.15 0.00
CA TYR A 211 -14.00 9.05 0.94
C TYR A 211 -12.71 8.26 1.23
N ALA A 212 -11.90 7.99 0.21
CA ALA A 212 -10.64 7.25 0.35
C ALA A 212 -9.42 8.14 0.68
N LYS A 213 -9.60 9.44 0.95
CA LYS A 213 -8.49 10.34 1.28
C LYS A 213 -8.02 10.07 2.70
N ILE A 214 -6.80 9.54 2.83
CA ILE A 214 -6.10 9.34 4.10
C ILE A 214 -4.69 9.89 3.93
N ARG A 215 -4.23 10.67 4.92
CA ARG A 215 -2.83 11.13 5.00
C ARG A 215 -1.95 9.91 5.26
N LEU A 216 -1.01 9.67 4.36
CA LEU A 216 -0.02 8.61 4.52
C LEU A 216 1.22 9.19 5.21
N PRO A 217 1.91 8.41 6.05
CA PRO A 217 3.23 8.80 6.52
C PRO A 217 4.18 8.90 5.32
N ASP A 218 5.20 9.75 5.44
CA ASP A 218 6.24 9.83 4.43
C ASP A 218 6.95 8.48 4.32
N PRO A 219 7.20 7.99 3.09
CA PRO A 219 7.85 6.71 2.90
C PRO A 219 9.28 6.79 3.41
N ALA A 220 9.63 5.97 4.40
CA ALA A 220 11.03 5.71 4.75
C ALA A 220 11.60 4.72 3.72
N PRO A 221 12.49 5.16 2.81
CA PRO A 221 13.08 4.25 1.85
C PRO A 221 14.00 3.25 2.56
N LEU A 222 13.99 2.01 2.09
CA LEU A 222 14.83 0.93 2.60
C LEU A 222 15.72 0.45 1.46
N PHE A 223 17.02 0.37 1.72
CA PHE A 223 18.06 -0.05 0.79
C PHE A 223 18.93 -1.10 1.48
N TYR A 224 19.53 -2.00 0.71
CA TYR A 224 20.60 -2.90 1.15
C TYR A 224 21.95 -2.20 0.98
N THR A 225 22.84 -2.36 1.95
CA THR A 225 24.24 -1.98 1.79
C THR A 225 25.02 -3.05 0.99
N PRO A 226 26.17 -2.73 0.39
CA PRO A 226 27.01 -3.73 -0.29
C PRO A 226 27.37 -4.92 0.62
N GLU A 227 27.66 -4.66 1.89
CA GLU A 227 28.04 -5.69 2.87
C GLU A 227 26.86 -6.63 3.14
N GLU A 228 25.65 -6.10 3.27
CA GLU A 228 24.44 -6.92 3.42
C GLU A 228 24.15 -7.74 2.17
N VAL A 229 24.40 -7.19 0.98
CA VAL A 229 24.28 -7.94 -0.28
C VAL A 229 25.27 -9.09 -0.30
N LYS A 230 26.55 -8.85 0.02
CA LYS A 230 27.60 -9.89 0.09
C LYS A 230 27.25 -10.95 1.14
N ALA A 231 26.76 -10.55 2.31
CA ALA A 231 26.32 -11.47 3.36
C ALA A 231 25.16 -12.38 2.89
N ILE A 232 24.20 -11.84 2.13
CA ILE A 232 23.15 -12.65 1.51
C ILE A 232 23.77 -13.58 0.46
N TRP A 233 24.54 -13.03 -0.47
CA TRP A 233 25.19 -13.75 -1.58
C TRP A 233 25.94 -14.99 -1.10
N ASN A 234 26.79 -14.85 -0.07
CA ASN A 234 27.62 -15.93 0.48
C ASN A 234 26.82 -17.07 1.15
N LYS A 235 25.51 -16.91 1.34
CA LYS A 235 24.62 -17.93 1.90
C LYS A 235 23.69 -18.56 0.86
N THR A 236 23.87 -18.27 -0.42
CA THR A 236 22.96 -18.74 -1.48
C THR A 236 23.58 -19.73 -2.45
N THR A 237 22.74 -20.44 -3.19
CA THR A 237 23.16 -21.29 -4.30
C THR A 237 23.50 -20.46 -5.55
N GLN A 238 24.26 -21.02 -6.49
CA GLN A 238 24.56 -20.42 -7.80
C GLN A 238 23.31 -19.87 -8.51
N ARG A 239 22.23 -20.65 -8.53
CA ARG A 239 20.96 -20.18 -9.09
C ARG A 239 20.37 -18.95 -8.39
N THR A 240 20.54 -18.84 -7.07
CA THR A 240 20.06 -17.69 -6.31
C THR A 240 21.00 -16.49 -6.46
N HIS A 241 22.30 -16.72 -6.64
CA HIS A 241 23.27 -15.71 -7.08
C HIS A 241 22.79 -15.04 -8.36
N LEU A 242 22.41 -15.82 -9.37
CA LEU A 242 21.87 -15.27 -10.61
C LEU A 242 20.67 -14.34 -10.38
N TYR A 243 19.73 -14.74 -9.50
CA TYR A 243 18.58 -13.89 -9.20
C TYR A 243 19.02 -12.58 -8.55
N ILE A 244 19.90 -12.63 -7.55
CA ILE A 244 20.42 -11.44 -6.86
C ILE A 244 21.11 -10.51 -7.87
N ALA A 245 21.98 -11.07 -8.70
CA ALA A 245 22.72 -10.36 -9.74
C ALA A 245 21.76 -9.64 -10.69
N LEU A 246 20.76 -10.32 -11.27
CA LEU A 246 19.74 -9.67 -12.13
C LEU A 246 18.93 -8.59 -11.40
N GLY A 247 18.68 -8.76 -10.10
CA GLY A 247 17.99 -7.79 -9.25
C GLY A 247 18.79 -6.49 -9.05
N LEU A 248 20.12 -6.59 -8.97
CA LEU A 248 21.04 -5.46 -8.79
C LEU A 248 21.47 -4.85 -10.13
N ASN A 249 21.93 -5.69 -11.05
CA ASN A 249 22.44 -5.32 -12.37
C ASN A 249 21.36 -4.74 -13.28
N CYS A 250 20.15 -5.31 -13.33
CA CYS A 250 19.10 -4.82 -14.23
C CYS A 250 17.91 -4.17 -13.50
N GLY A 251 17.95 -4.18 -12.16
CA GLY A 251 16.82 -3.72 -11.36
C GLY A 251 15.57 -4.60 -11.56
N TYR A 252 15.71 -5.87 -11.91
CA TYR A 252 14.57 -6.71 -12.26
C TYR A 252 13.80 -7.16 -11.01
N THR A 253 12.47 -7.23 -11.14
CA THR A 253 11.63 -7.88 -10.13
C THR A 253 11.55 -9.38 -10.40
N GLN A 254 11.02 -10.16 -9.45
CA GLN A 254 10.86 -11.61 -9.62
C GLN A 254 10.07 -11.95 -10.90
N LYS A 255 9.02 -11.17 -11.21
CA LYS A 255 8.24 -11.36 -12.43
C LYS A 255 9.01 -11.01 -13.69
N ASP A 256 9.92 -10.02 -13.63
CA ASP A 256 10.76 -9.68 -14.78
C ASP A 256 11.76 -10.79 -15.09
N ILE A 257 12.40 -11.36 -14.06
CA ILE A 257 13.32 -12.50 -14.19
C ILE A 257 12.58 -13.73 -14.73
N ALA A 258 11.43 -14.06 -14.14
CA ALA A 258 10.65 -15.24 -14.51
C ALA A 258 10.00 -15.16 -15.91
N THR A 259 9.99 -13.97 -16.55
CA THR A 259 9.43 -13.76 -17.89
C THR A 259 10.48 -13.39 -18.93
N LEU A 260 11.76 -13.54 -18.59
CA LEU A 260 12.86 -13.32 -19.53
C LEU A 260 12.84 -14.41 -20.61
N THR A 261 12.90 -14.02 -21.88
CA THR A 261 12.95 -14.92 -23.04
C THR A 261 14.30 -14.82 -23.73
N HIS A 262 14.71 -15.88 -24.43
CA HIS A 262 15.99 -15.92 -25.15
C HIS A 262 16.13 -14.76 -26.15
N GLU A 263 15.04 -14.39 -26.83
CA GLU A 263 15.02 -13.26 -27.80
C GLU A 263 15.30 -11.89 -27.18
N MET A 264 15.18 -11.75 -25.85
CA MET A 264 15.46 -10.47 -25.18
C MET A 264 16.95 -10.27 -24.92
N ILE A 265 17.78 -11.30 -25.10
CA ILE A 265 19.18 -11.30 -24.72
C ILE A 265 20.04 -11.47 -25.97
N ASP A 266 20.94 -10.51 -26.17
CA ASP A 266 22.10 -10.72 -27.02
C ASP A 266 23.17 -11.45 -26.20
N TRP A 267 23.31 -12.76 -26.47
CA TRP A 267 24.20 -13.65 -25.71
C TRP A 267 25.70 -13.42 -25.99
N GLU A 268 26.00 -12.73 -27.08
CA GLU A 268 27.35 -12.36 -27.47
C GLU A 268 27.78 -11.09 -26.72
N THR A 269 26.96 -10.04 -26.77
CA THR A 269 27.30 -8.75 -26.14
C THR A 269 26.87 -8.65 -24.68
N GLY A 270 25.99 -9.54 -24.20
CA GLY A 270 25.40 -9.45 -22.87
C GLY A 270 24.37 -8.32 -22.73
N ILE A 271 23.86 -7.77 -23.82
CA ILE A 271 22.84 -6.71 -23.77
C ILE A 271 21.44 -7.32 -23.72
N VAL A 272 20.65 -6.91 -22.72
CA VAL A 272 19.24 -7.30 -22.60
C VAL A 272 18.34 -6.15 -23.06
N ARG A 273 17.41 -6.43 -23.99
CA ARG A 273 16.40 -5.49 -24.47
C ARG A 273 15.01 -6.06 -24.22
N ARG A 274 14.24 -5.45 -23.32
CA ARG A 274 12.88 -5.92 -23.00
C ARG A 274 11.89 -4.81 -22.77
N LYS A 275 10.60 -5.08 -23.04
CA LYS A 275 9.51 -4.19 -22.62
C LYS A 275 9.15 -4.49 -21.17
N ARG A 276 9.03 -3.46 -20.34
CA ARG A 276 8.68 -3.63 -18.92
C ARG A 276 7.30 -4.26 -18.77
N HIS A 277 7.21 -5.40 -18.06
CA HIS A 277 5.96 -6.17 -17.88
C HIS A 277 4.79 -5.30 -17.38
N LYS A 278 5.04 -4.40 -16.41
CA LYS A 278 4.01 -3.52 -15.82
C LYS A 278 3.31 -2.61 -16.84
N THR A 279 3.97 -2.31 -17.96
CA THR A 279 3.46 -1.37 -18.97
C THR A 279 3.01 -2.06 -20.26
N LEU A 280 3.05 -3.40 -20.34
CA LEU A 280 2.65 -4.12 -21.55
C LEU A 280 1.22 -3.81 -21.99
N GLY A 281 0.29 -3.64 -21.04
CA GLY A 281 -1.10 -3.24 -21.33
C GLY A 281 -1.26 -1.82 -21.89
N ARG A 282 -0.18 -1.01 -21.95
CA ARG A 282 -0.19 0.34 -22.54
C ARG A 282 0.21 0.34 -24.03
N GLY A 283 0.30 -0.83 -24.66
CA GLY A 283 0.60 -0.97 -26.09
C GLY A 283 1.99 -0.43 -26.46
N LYS A 284 2.06 0.37 -27.54
CA LYS A 284 3.30 0.96 -28.07
C LYS A 284 4.05 1.88 -27.10
N SER A 285 3.40 2.27 -26.00
CA SER A 285 3.97 3.13 -24.96
C SER A 285 4.61 2.34 -23.80
N ALA A 286 4.78 1.03 -23.94
CA ALA A 286 5.54 0.24 -22.97
C ALA A 286 7.00 0.71 -22.94
N ALA A 287 7.50 1.06 -21.74
CA ALA A 287 8.86 1.52 -21.58
C ALA A 287 9.84 0.38 -21.92
N LEU A 288 10.81 0.68 -22.80
CA LEU A 288 11.90 -0.22 -23.14
C LEU A 288 12.96 -0.16 -22.03
N GLN A 289 13.37 -1.32 -21.55
CA GLN A 289 14.52 -1.53 -20.68
C GLN A 289 15.66 -2.06 -21.51
N VAL A 290 16.81 -1.39 -21.42
CA VAL A 290 18.07 -1.84 -22.02
C VAL A 290 19.11 -1.87 -20.92
N HIS A 291 19.75 -3.01 -20.72
CA HIS A 291 20.74 -3.22 -19.67
C HIS A 291 21.92 -4.01 -20.23
N LYS A 292 23.13 -3.65 -19.82
CA LYS A 292 24.34 -4.45 -20.04
C LYS A 292 24.51 -5.39 -18.85
N LEU A 293 24.63 -6.69 -19.12
CA LEU A 293 24.86 -7.67 -18.07
C LEU A 293 26.28 -7.55 -17.54
N TRP A 294 26.46 -7.68 -16.22
CA TRP A 294 27.81 -7.86 -15.65
C TRP A 294 28.40 -9.19 -16.15
N PRO A 295 29.73 -9.32 -16.24
CA PRO A 295 30.38 -10.58 -16.66
C PRO A 295 29.86 -11.78 -15.85
N ILE A 296 29.87 -11.67 -14.51
CA ILE A 296 29.35 -12.72 -13.62
C ILE A 296 27.86 -13.00 -13.82
N THR A 297 27.07 -11.98 -14.17
CA THR A 297 25.63 -12.17 -14.43
C THR A 297 25.41 -12.94 -15.72
N LEU A 298 26.16 -12.61 -16.78
CA LEU A 298 26.08 -13.30 -18.07
C LEU A 298 26.55 -14.75 -17.97
N GLU A 299 27.63 -15.00 -17.23
CA GLU A 299 28.15 -16.34 -16.94
C GLU A 299 27.10 -17.20 -16.23
N LEU A 300 26.63 -16.76 -15.06
CA LEU A 300 25.59 -17.46 -14.30
C LEU A 300 24.32 -17.68 -15.12
N LEU A 301 23.95 -16.70 -15.97
CA LEU A 301 22.79 -16.82 -16.83
C LEU A 301 22.97 -17.88 -17.92
N LYS A 302 24.17 -18.00 -18.50
CA LYS A 302 24.50 -19.05 -19.48
C LYS A 302 24.51 -20.44 -18.85
N GLU A 303 24.93 -20.56 -17.60
CA GLU A 303 24.97 -21.84 -16.87
C GLU A 303 23.57 -22.33 -16.47
N GLU A 304 22.72 -21.42 -16.00
CA GLU A 304 21.38 -21.76 -15.49
C GLU A 304 20.28 -21.76 -16.56
N THR A 305 20.61 -21.36 -17.81
CA THR A 305 19.64 -21.26 -18.90
C THR A 305 19.10 -22.63 -19.32
N GLN A 306 17.83 -22.66 -19.75
CA GLN A 306 17.24 -23.85 -20.36
C GLN A 306 16.73 -23.55 -21.78
N SER A 307 17.30 -24.23 -22.77
CA SER A 307 16.99 -24.03 -24.20
C SER A 307 15.64 -24.60 -24.63
N LYS A 308 15.08 -25.55 -23.87
CA LYS A 308 13.85 -26.27 -24.26
C LYS A 308 12.58 -25.42 -24.18
N THR A 309 12.63 -24.27 -23.51
CA THR A 309 11.48 -23.38 -23.34
C THR A 309 11.77 -22.02 -23.98
N GLY A 310 10.74 -21.30 -24.42
CA GLY A 310 10.93 -19.90 -24.85
C GLY A 310 11.41 -18.98 -23.73
N LEU A 311 11.30 -19.41 -22.47
CA LEU A 311 11.83 -18.72 -21.29
C LEU A 311 13.29 -19.09 -21.06
N VAL A 312 14.06 -18.14 -20.55
CA VAL A 312 15.48 -18.33 -20.20
C VAL A 312 15.59 -19.19 -18.93
N LEU A 313 14.72 -18.92 -17.95
CA LEU A 313 14.77 -19.54 -16.63
C LEU A 313 13.42 -20.19 -16.29
N VAL A 314 13.46 -21.50 -16.03
CA VAL A 314 12.33 -22.31 -15.56
C VAL A 314 12.75 -23.20 -14.41
N GLY A 315 11.81 -23.63 -13.56
CA GLY A 315 12.10 -24.56 -12.46
C GLY A 315 12.57 -25.92 -12.96
N GLU A 316 13.04 -26.77 -12.05
CA GLU A 316 13.55 -28.13 -12.36
C GLU A 316 12.53 -29.00 -13.12
N ASN A 317 11.24 -28.75 -12.93
CA ASN A 317 10.14 -29.42 -13.62
C ASN A 317 9.73 -28.75 -14.94
N GLY A 318 10.52 -27.81 -15.44
CA GLY A 318 10.24 -27.03 -16.66
C GLY A 318 9.14 -25.98 -16.50
N LYS A 319 8.54 -25.80 -15.31
CA LYS A 319 7.48 -24.81 -15.09
C LYS A 319 8.05 -23.41 -14.88
N PRO A 320 7.31 -22.34 -15.23
CA PRO A 320 7.74 -20.97 -14.98
C PRO A 320 8.08 -20.71 -13.49
N LEU A 321 9.11 -19.92 -13.23
CA LEU A 321 9.52 -19.55 -11.86
C LEU A 321 8.50 -18.69 -11.11
N TYR A 322 7.59 -18.07 -11.86
CA TYR A 322 6.51 -17.24 -11.33
C TYR A 322 5.19 -17.60 -12.01
N THR A 323 4.19 -17.95 -11.21
CA THR A 323 2.83 -18.21 -11.68
C THR A 323 1.81 -17.52 -10.78
N GLU A 324 0.73 -17.04 -11.38
CA GLU A 324 -0.43 -16.49 -10.68
C GLU A 324 -1.68 -17.03 -11.39
N SER A 325 -2.63 -17.56 -10.64
CA SER A 325 -3.93 -17.99 -11.16
C SER A 325 -5.03 -17.76 -10.11
N ILE A 326 -6.27 -17.70 -10.58
CA ILE A 326 -7.45 -17.67 -9.71
C ILE A 326 -7.92 -19.12 -9.56
N LYS A 327 -8.08 -19.58 -8.33
CA LYS A 327 -8.69 -20.89 -8.04
C LYS A 327 -10.21 -20.82 -8.24
N GLU A 328 -10.87 -21.97 -8.25
CA GLU A 328 -12.33 -22.05 -8.37
C GLU A 328 -13.05 -21.25 -7.26
N ASP A 329 -12.50 -21.25 -6.04
CA ASP A 329 -13.00 -20.50 -4.87
C ASP A 329 -12.73 -18.98 -4.91
N GLY A 330 -12.13 -18.47 -5.98
CA GLY A 330 -11.74 -17.06 -6.15
C GLY A 330 -10.49 -16.65 -5.38
N ASN A 331 -9.82 -17.56 -4.66
CA ASN A 331 -8.55 -17.28 -4.02
C ASN A 331 -7.41 -17.24 -5.05
N LEU A 332 -6.41 -16.40 -4.76
CA LEU A 332 -5.17 -16.36 -5.54
C LEU A 332 -4.35 -17.63 -5.25
N SER A 333 -4.04 -18.39 -6.29
CA SER A 333 -2.93 -19.34 -6.27
C SER A 333 -1.73 -18.71 -6.94
N GLY A 334 -0.54 -18.95 -6.42
CA GLY A 334 0.67 -18.50 -7.09
C GLY A 334 1.92 -19.11 -6.51
N THR A 335 2.90 -19.28 -7.38
CA THR A 335 4.24 -19.73 -7.01
C THR A 335 5.22 -18.63 -7.37
N ASP A 336 6.09 -18.26 -6.43
CA ASP A 336 7.17 -17.30 -6.64
C ASP A 336 8.43 -17.95 -6.08
N VAL A 337 9.10 -18.73 -6.92
CA VAL A 337 10.29 -19.52 -6.55
C VAL A 337 11.43 -18.59 -6.13
N ILE A 338 11.57 -17.46 -6.81
CA ILE A 338 12.63 -16.47 -6.55
C ILE A 338 12.44 -15.86 -5.15
N ARG A 339 11.22 -15.46 -4.77
CA ARG A 339 10.95 -14.96 -3.41
C ARG A 339 11.25 -16.00 -2.34
N LEU A 340 10.91 -17.26 -2.57
CA LEU A 340 11.16 -18.34 -1.61
C LEU A 340 12.66 -18.58 -1.42
N ALA A 341 13.41 -18.67 -2.52
CA ALA A 341 14.86 -18.81 -2.50
C ALA A 341 15.54 -17.63 -1.77
N PHE A 342 15.15 -16.39 -2.13
CA PHE A 342 15.67 -15.19 -1.52
C PHE A 342 15.36 -15.10 -0.01
N ASN A 343 14.13 -15.40 0.41
CA ASN A 343 13.77 -15.33 1.82
C ASN A 343 14.56 -16.34 2.67
N ARG A 344 14.87 -17.52 2.10
CA ARG A 344 15.73 -18.52 2.76
C ARG A 344 17.15 -17.97 2.95
N ALA A 345 17.73 -17.42 1.88
CA ALA A 345 19.04 -16.80 1.91
C ALA A 345 19.12 -15.65 2.92
N LYS A 346 18.13 -14.75 2.90
CA LYS A 346 18.04 -13.61 3.82
C LYS A 346 17.99 -14.07 5.29
N LYS A 347 17.23 -15.13 5.58
CA LYS A 347 17.17 -15.73 6.92
C LYS A 347 18.53 -16.32 7.34
N GLN A 348 19.22 -17.01 6.43
CA GLN A 348 20.56 -17.57 6.69
C GLN A 348 21.61 -16.48 6.92
N ALA A 349 21.46 -15.31 6.27
CA ALA A 349 22.28 -14.14 6.51
C ALA A 349 21.89 -13.33 7.77
N LYS A 350 20.91 -13.81 8.56
CA LYS A 350 20.41 -13.15 9.78
C LYS A 350 19.87 -11.72 9.57
N ILE A 351 19.35 -11.42 8.37
CA ILE A 351 18.74 -10.12 8.06
C ILE A 351 17.21 -10.24 8.22
N GLU A 352 16.67 -9.82 9.37
CA GLU A 352 15.27 -10.08 9.76
C GLU A 352 14.31 -8.88 9.60
N ASP A 353 14.63 -7.92 8.76
CA ASP A 353 13.75 -6.77 8.52
C ASP A 353 12.67 -7.01 7.43
N SER A 354 11.94 -5.94 7.06
CA SER A 354 10.86 -5.97 6.07
C SER A 354 11.29 -5.87 4.59
N ARG A 355 12.59 -5.69 4.30
CA ARG A 355 13.13 -5.65 2.94
C ARG A 355 12.97 -7.02 2.28
N GLY A 356 12.38 -7.04 1.10
CA GLY A 356 12.35 -8.21 0.20
C GLY A 356 13.16 -7.97 -1.08
N PHE A 357 13.24 -8.99 -1.93
CA PHE A 357 14.01 -9.00 -3.19
C PHE A 357 13.93 -7.71 -4.03
N LYS A 358 12.72 -7.13 -4.17
CA LYS A 358 12.50 -5.85 -4.90
C LYS A 358 13.33 -4.65 -4.40
N HIS A 359 13.96 -4.74 -3.22
CA HIS A 359 14.78 -3.66 -2.67
C HIS A 359 16.19 -3.67 -3.26
N PHE A 360 16.66 -4.74 -3.90
CA PHE A 360 17.90 -4.70 -4.70
C PHE A 360 17.82 -3.65 -5.80
N ARG A 361 16.73 -3.68 -6.58
CA ARG A 361 16.40 -2.65 -7.56
C ARG A 361 16.44 -1.23 -6.99
N LYS A 362 15.94 -1.02 -5.78
CA LYS A 362 15.95 0.30 -5.12
C LYS A 362 17.35 0.70 -4.69
N SER A 363 18.13 -0.26 -4.18
CA SER A 363 19.49 -0.06 -3.70
C SER A 363 20.39 0.32 -4.86
N ALA A 364 20.38 -0.46 -5.94
CA ALA A 364 21.09 -0.15 -7.18
C ALA A 364 20.71 1.23 -7.74
N ALA A 365 19.41 1.54 -7.85
CA ALA A 365 18.98 2.86 -8.34
C ALA A 365 19.45 4.02 -7.44
N ASN A 366 19.45 3.83 -6.13
CA ASN A 366 19.94 4.83 -5.17
C ASN A 366 21.45 5.04 -5.28
N GLU A 367 22.23 3.99 -5.50
CA GLU A 367 23.68 4.11 -5.73
C GLU A 367 23.98 4.80 -7.07
N ILE A 368 23.19 4.54 -8.12
CA ILE A 368 23.27 5.30 -9.38
C ILE A 368 23.00 6.79 -9.13
N GLU A 369 21.92 7.14 -8.39
CA GLU A 369 21.60 8.55 -8.08
C GLU A 369 22.70 9.24 -7.28
N LYS A 370 23.29 8.56 -6.29
CA LYS A 370 24.38 9.09 -5.47
C LYS A 370 25.66 9.34 -6.29
N ARG A 371 26.01 8.42 -7.20
CA ARG A 371 27.24 8.49 -7.97
C ARG A 371 27.12 9.45 -9.16
N PHE A 372 25.97 9.47 -9.82
CA PHE A 372 25.70 10.23 -11.03
C PHE A 372 24.73 11.39 -10.78
N GLN A 373 25.00 12.22 -9.78
CA GLN A 373 24.11 13.32 -9.33
C GLN A 373 23.76 14.31 -10.47
N ASN A 374 24.68 14.49 -11.43
CA ASN A 374 24.49 15.37 -12.58
C ASN A 374 23.63 14.74 -13.69
N ALA A 375 23.24 13.46 -13.55
CA ALA A 375 22.45 12.72 -14.52
C ALA A 375 21.28 11.96 -13.85
N PRO A 376 20.33 12.67 -13.19
CA PRO A 376 19.24 12.04 -12.43
C PRO A 376 18.30 11.18 -13.29
N HIS A 377 18.26 11.42 -14.61
CA HIS A 377 17.49 10.61 -15.56
C HIS A 377 18.00 9.16 -15.67
N LEU A 378 19.25 8.86 -15.25
CA LEU A 378 19.80 7.51 -15.31
C LEU A 378 19.05 6.53 -14.41
N SER A 379 18.64 6.94 -13.20
CA SER A 379 17.87 6.08 -12.32
C SER A 379 16.46 5.84 -12.89
N SER A 380 15.83 6.86 -13.49
CA SER A 380 14.59 6.73 -14.25
C SER A 380 14.75 5.73 -15.41
N LEU A 381 15.85 5.81 -16.16
CA LEU A 381 16.16 4.94 -17.31
C LEU A 381 16.41 3.50 -16.86
N PHE A 382 17.25 3.30 -15.85
CA PHE A 382 17.52 2.01 -15.20
C PHE A 382 16.21 1.33 -14.75
N LEU A 383 15.31 2.11 -14.16
CA LEU A 383 14.01 1.64 -13.70
C LEU A 383 12.94 1.55 -14.80
N ALA A 384 13.20 2.04 -16.02
CA ALA A 384 12.19 2.27 -17.06
C ALA A 384 10.92 2.91 -16.47
N HIS A 385 11.14 3.98 -15.71
CA HIS A 385 10.08 4.91 -15.35
C HIS A 385 9.87 5.81 -16.57
N SER A 386 8.66 5.82 -17.11
CA SER A 386 8.34 6.62 -18.28
C SER A 386 8.48 8.11 -17.93
N GLU A 387 9.58 8.74 -18.30
CA GLU A 387 9.59 10.17 -18.46
C GLU A 387 8.85 10.47 -19.76
N VAL A 388 7.60 10.88 -19.63
CA VAL A 388 6.65 11.14 -20.73
C VAL A 388 7.19 12.23 -21.68
N SER A 389 8.24 12.96 -21.30
CA SER A 389 8.75 14.13 -22.00
C SER A 389 10.13 14.00 -22.63
N VAL A 390 10.91 12.93 -22.41
CA VAL A 390 12.24 12.83 -23.05
C VAL A 390 12.06 12.41 -24.51
N LYS A 391 12.43 13.32 -25.42
CA LYS A 391 12.34 13.10 -26.88
C LYS A 391 13.07 11.79 -27.23
N LYS A 392 12.36 10.85 -27.85
CA LYS A 392 12.84 9.52 -28.28
C LYS A 392 14.17 9.53 -29.05
N HIS A 393 14.57 10.67 -29.62
CA HIS A 393 15.76 10.83 -30.43
C HIS A 393 17.08 10.98 -29.64
N TYR A 394 17.05 11.10 -28.30
CA TYR A 394 18.27 11.14 -27.47
C TYR A 394 18.56 9.81 -26.74
N VAL A 395 17.78 8.77 -27.00
CA VAL A 395 17.74 7.57 -26.14
C VAL A 395 19.03 6.73 -26.24
N GLU A 396 19.74 6.74 -27.37
CA GLU A 396 20.95 5.94 -27.55
C GLU A 396 22.14 6.46 -26.73
N SER A 397 22.42 7.76 -26.75
CA SER A 397 23.51 8.36 -25.95
C SER A 397 23.30 8.21 -24.44
N HIS A 398 22.06 8.01 -23.98
CA HIS A 398 21.79 7.76 -22.58
C HIS A 398 22.08 6.31 -22.15
N TYR A 399 22.18 5.37 -23.09
CA TYR A 399 22.53 3.98 -22.76
C TYR A 399 24.00 3.80 -22.47
N ASP A 400 24.90 4.53 -23.13
CA ASP A 400 26.34 4.46 -22.85
C ASP A 400 26.63 4.88 -21.41
N LEU A 401 26.08 6.03 -20.99
CA LEU A 401 26.21 6.51 -19.61
C LEU A 401 25.49 5.59 -18.60
N LEU A 402 24.39 4.95 -19.01
CA LEU A 402 23.78 3.90 -18.18
C LEU A 402 24.72 2.69 -18.03
N PHE A 403 25.40 2.27 -19.10
CA PHE A 403 26.32 1.14 -19.04
C PHE A 403 27.53 1.44 -18.16
N GLU A 404 28.06 2.66 -18.19
CA GLU A 404 29.06 3.12 -17.21
C GLU A 404 28.53 3.04 -15.77
N ALA A 405 27.26 3.42 -15.56
CA ALA A 405 26.63 3.29 -14.24
C ALA A 405 26.46 1.83 -13.82
N LEU A 406 26.19 0.92 -14.75
CA LEU A 406 26.13 -0.51 -14.48
C LEU A 406 27.52 -1.08 -14.13
N ASP A 407 28.58 -0.66 -14.81
CA ASP A 407 29.96 -1.07 -14.48
C ASP A 407 30.39 -0.59 -13.10
N TYR A 408 30.00 0.64 -12.74
CA TYR A 408 30.20 1.15 -11.39
C TYR A 408 29.51 0.26 -10.33
N LEU A 409 28.27 -0.16 -10.58
CA LEU A 409 27.57 -1.04 -9.65
C LEU A 409 28.22 -2.43 -9.57
N ASP A 410 28.78 -2.95 -10.67
CA ASP A 410 29.53 -4.21 -10.69
C ASP A 410 30.71 -4.14 -9.72
N GLY A 411 31.54 -3.09 -9.85
CA GLY A 411 32.67 -2.87 -8.95
C GLY A 411 32.27 -2.53 -7.50
N LEU A 412 31.10 -1.92 -7.29
CA LEU A 412 30.60 -1.60 -5.94
C LEU A 412 30.17 -2.87 -5.19
N TYR A 413 29.42 -3.75 -5.85
CA TYR A 413 28.93 -4.97 -5.22
C TYR A 413 29.93 -6.10 -5.27
N ASP A 414 30.80 -6.13 -6.29
CA ASP A 414 31.97 -6.99 -6.39
C ASP A 414 31.64 -8.46 -6.05
N LEU A 415 30.67 -9.00 -6.78
CA LEU A 415 30.07 -10.32 -6.51
C LEU A 415 30.92 -11.48 -7.04
N ALA A 416 31.92 -11.18 -7.88
CA ALA A 416 32.87 -12.14 -8.41
C ALA A 416 34.08 -12.37 -7.50
N ALA A 417 34.33 -11.50 -6.52
CA ALA A 417 35.42 -11.68 -5.57
C ALA A 417 35.18 -12.94 -4.74
N GLU A 418 36.22 -13.77 -4.62
CA GLU A 418 36.20 -14.88 -3.68
C GLU A 418 35.94 -14.33 -2.27
N PRO A 419 35.10 -14.99 -1.47
CA PRO A 419 34.91 -14.59 -0.09
C PRO A 419 36.28 -14.61 0.57
N SER A 420 36.78 -13.45 0.99
CA SER A 420 38.01 -13.36 1.77
C SER A 420 37.87 -14.37 2.90
N GLU A 421 38.77 -15.36 2.95
CA GLU A 421 38.86 -16.29 4.07
C GLU A 421 39.09 -15.43 5.30
N GLU A 422 38.03 -15.08 6.02
CA GLU A 422 38.12 -14.54 7.37
C GLU A 422 38.74 -15.68 8.17
N THR A 423 40.06 -15.64 8.29
CA THR A 423 40.86 -16.53 9.12
C THR A 423 40.19 -16.64 10.48
N GLU A 424 39.80 -17.86 10.85
CA GLU A 424 39.07 -18.16 12.10
C GLU A 424 39.83 -17.75 13.38
N GLU A 425 41.07 -17.26 13.26
CA GLU A 425 41.93 -16.80 14.36
C GLU A 425 41.33 -15.65 15.19
N ASP A 426 40.40 -14.85 14.64
CA ASP A 426 39.78 -13.73 15.39
C ASP A 426 38.56 -14.13 16.24
N LYS A 427 38.12 -15.40 16.21
CA LYS A 427 37.05 -15.87 17.11
C LYS A 427 37.58 -16.40 18.45
N GLU A 428 38.78 -16.95 18.49
CA GLU A 428 39.38 -17.44 19.75
C GLU A 428 39.91 -16.33 20.65
N SER A 429 40.18 -15.13 20.13
CA SER A 429 40.70 -14.00 20.91
C SER A 429 39.64 -13.18 21.66
N SER A 430 38.35 -13.53 21.52
CA SER A 430 37.23 -12.84 22.18
C SER A 430 36.54 -13.63 23.30
N GLU A 431 37.00 -14.86 23.59
CA GLU A 431 36.47 -15.70 24.68
C GLU A 431 37.42 -15.84 25.89
N VAL A 432 38.45 -14.99 26.03
CA VAL A 432 39.37 -14.99 27.19
C VAL A 432 39.11 -13.84 28.14
#